data_AF-A0A1W1UJ65-F1
#
_entry.id   AF-A0A1W1UJ65-F1
#
_cell.length_a   1.000
_cell.length_b   1.000
_cell.length_c   1.000
_cell.angle_alpha   90.00
_cell.angle_beta   90.00
_cell.angle_gamma   90.00
#
_symmetry.space_group_name_H-M   'P 1'
#
loop_
_entity.id
_entity.type
_entity.pdbx_description
1 polymer ?
#
loop_
_entity_poly.entity_id
_entity_poly.type
_entity_poly.pdbx_seq_one_letter_code
_entity_poly.pdbx_strand_id
1 'polypeptide(L)'
;MGLTEKDVTIVETGLLNFAPLIQGQVDATAATDTGLELGRQKGLGEVNVMEVKEYLNLPSDLYVMTEKTYQEKKEVINRFLEGYQNSTQWMIDNPEEAASLAVKYAIDGKDENINLKVINLRNVSSLSSNPKEEMLGELNLEILQKGADVYQRLGLINNKLDMSKVVVDDFILKK
;
A
#
# COMPACT_ATOMS: atom_id res chain seq x y z
N MET A 1 2.00 26.75 -13.01
CA MET A 1 3.21 27.00 -12.20
C MET A 1 3.30 25.86 -11.20
N GLY A 2 4.48 25.32 -10.98
CA GLY A 2 4.72 24.21 -10.06
C GLY A 2 6.22 24.06 -9.81
N LEU A 3 6.57 23.33 -8.75
CA LEU A 3 7.95 22.98 -8.44
C LEU A 3 8.45 21.89 -9.40
N THR A 4 9.74 21.93 -9.69
CA THR A 4 10.49 20.88 -10.39
C THR A 4 11.42 20.19 -9.40
N GLU A 5 12.04 19.06 -9.80
CA GLU A 5 13.05 18.39 -8.97
C GLU A 5 14.24 19.30 -8.61
N LYS A 6 14.50 20.35 -9.41
CA LYS A 6 15.57 21.33 -9.14
C LYS A 6 15.21 22.33 -8.05
N ASP A 7 13.93 22.44 -7.72
CA ASP A 7 13.42 23.38 -6.72
C ASP A 7 13.34 22.74 -5.33
N VAL A 8 13.70 21.46 -5.19
CA VAL A 8 13.68 20.71 -3.93
C VAL A 8 15.01 20.02 -3.66
N THR A 9 15.32 19.77 -2.39
CA THR A 9 16.46 18.94 -1.99
C THR A 9 15.93 17.60 -1.47
N ILE A 10 16.32 16.51 -2.14
CA ILE A 10 15.94 15.16 -1.70
C ILE A 10 16.91 14.70 -0.62
N VAL A 11 16.37 14.35 0.55
CA VAL A 11 17.14 13.80 1.68
C VAL A 11 16.70 12.35 1.90
N GLU A 12 17.64 11.41 1.88
CA GLU A 12 17.35 10.01 2.18
C GLU A 12 17.25 9.81 3.70
N THR A 13 16.06 9.42 4.17
CA THR A 13 15.73 9.32 5.60
C THR A 13 15.49 7.89 6.10
N GLY A 14 15.56 6.89 5.22
CA GLY A 14 15.20 5.50 5.53
C GLY A 14 13.71 5.28 5.81
N LEU A 15 13.35 4.06 6.25
CA LEU A 15 11.96 3.59 6.42
C LEU A 15 11.16 4.36 7.50
N LEU A 16 11.83 4.97 8.49
CA LEU A 16 11.20 5.70 9.60
C LEU A 16 11.38 7.22 9.42
N ASN A 17 10.81 7.73 8.34
CA ASN A 17 11.02 9.07 7.82
C ASN A 17 10.33 10.21 8.60
N PHE A 18 9.56 9.92 9.65
CA PHE A 18 8.95 10.97 10.48
C PHE A 18 9.91 11.59 11.50
N ALA A 19 10.94 10.88 11.95
CA ALA A 19 11.88 11.46 12.91
C ALA A 19 12.61 12.70 12.36
N PRO A 20 13.13 12.70 11.11
CA PRO A 20 13.69 13.90 10.50
C PRO A 20 12.68 15.04 10.37
N LEU A 21 11.41 14.74 10.06
CA LEU A 21 10.36 15.77 9.99
C LEU A 21 10.07 16.39 11.37
N ILE A 22 9.90 15.56 12.40
CA ILE A 22 9.65 15.99 13.78
C ILE A 22 10.81 16.85 14.31
N GLN A 23 12.05 16.52 13.93
CA GLN A 23 13.25 17.24 14.35
C GLN A 23 13.54 18.49 13.50
N GLY A 24 12.72 18.80 12.49
CA GLY A 24 12.91 19.94 11.59
C GLY A 24 14.12 19.80 10.68
N GLN A 25 14.58 18.57 10.40
CA GLN A 25 15.68 18.31 9.46
C GLN A 25 15.21 18.32 7.99
N VAL A 26 13.92 18.09 7.77
CA VAL A 26 13.26 18.16 6.47
C VAL A 26 11.94 18.93 6.60
N ASP A 27 11.55 19.64 5.55
CA ASP A 27 10.30 20.41 5.53
C ASP A 27 9.06 19.56 5.21
N ALA A 28 9.27 18.42 4.54
CA ALA A 28 8.21 17.51 4.12
C ALA A 28 8.71 16.06 4.07
N THR A 29 7.79 15.11 4.18
CA THR A 29 8.07 13.67 4.04
C THR A 29 6.91 12.97 3.33
N ALA A 30 7.21 11.92 2.56
CA ALA A 30 6.21 11.10 1.90
C ALA A 30 5.96 9.84 2.74
N ALA A 31 4.72 9.63 3.19
CA ALA A 31 4.37 8.48 4.01
C ALA A 31 3.00 7.91 3.65
N THR A 32 2.77 6.66 4.01
CA THR A 32 1.41 6.10 4.05
C THR A 32 0.61 6.73 5.19
N ASP A 33 -0.71 6.61 5.12
CA ASP A 33 -1.64 6.98 6.19
C ASP A 33 -1.34 6.25 7.51
N THR A 34 -0.98 4.97 7.44
CA THR A 34 -0.52 4.18 8.59
C THR A 34 0.78 4.73 9.18
N GLY A 35 1.72 5.14 8.32
CA GLY A 35 2.94 5.81 8.74
C GLY A 35 2.65 7.14 9.43
N LEU A 36 1.72 7.94 8.89
CA LEU A 36 1.28 9.21 9.47
C LEU A 36 0.66 9.03 10.85
N GLU A 37 -0.17 8.00 11.05
CA GLU A 37 -0.74 7.69 12.37
C GLU A 37 0.36 7.36 13.39
N LEU A 38 1.38 6.58 13.00
CA LEU A 38 2.55 6.32 13.85
C LEU A 38 3.37 7.60 14.11
N GLY A 39 3.50 8.48 13.12
CA GLY A 39 4.15 9.78 13.26
C GLY A 39 3.47 10.65 14.32
N ARG A 40 2.14 10.76 14.27
CA ARG A 40 1.32 11.49 15.27
C ARG A 40 1.51 10.96 16.67
N GLN A 41 1.55 9.64 16.84
CA GLN A 41 1.79 9.01 18.14
C GLN A 41 3.19 9.28 18.69
N LYS A 42 4.17 9.50 17.81
CA LYS A 42 5.55 9.86 18.17
C LYS A 42 5.74 11.37 18.39
N GLY A 43 4.66 12.15 18.41
CA GLY A 43 4.70 13.59 18.71
C GLY A 43 4.77 14.48 17.46
N LEU A 44 4.46 13.96 16.27
CA LEU A 44 4.22 14.83 15.12
C LEU A 44 3.01 15.72 15.41
N GLY A 45 3.23 17.04 15.33
CA GLY A 45 2.16 18.03 15.46
C GLY A 45 1.21 18.05 14.26
N GLU A 46 0.42 19.11 14.15
CA GLU A 46 -0.42 19.32 12.98
C GLU A 46 0.45 19.49 11.71
N VAL A 47 0.04 18.79 10.65
CA VAL A 47 0.72 18.84 9.35
C VAL A 47 -0.30 18.99 8.24
N ASN A 48 0.10 19.66 7.17
CA ASN A 48 -0.67 19.67 5.92
C ASN A 48 -0.45 18.34 5.20
N VAL A 49 -1.54 17.67 4.83
CA VAL A 49 -1.50 16.40 4.09
C VAL A 49 -1.92 16.65 2.65
N MET A 50 -1.06 16.28 1.72
CA MET A 50 -1.38 16.21 0.29
C MET A 50 -1.57 14.74 -0.07
N GLU A 51 -2.82 14.32 -0.29
CA GLU A 51 -3.09 12.91 -0.55
C GLU A 51 -2.70 12.53 -1.98
N VAL A 52 -1.75 11.60 -2.11
CA VAL A 52 -1.27 11.14 -3.44
C VAL A 52 -2.43 10.64 -4.31
N LYS A 53 -3.44 10.00 -3.72
CA LYS A 53 -4.62 9.47 -4.43
C LYS A 53 -5.42 10.55 -5.19
N GLU A 54 -5.32 11.82 -4.80
CA GLU A 54 -5.97 12.93 -5.52
C GLU A 54 -5.31 13.24 -6.86
N TYR A 55 -4.04 12.82 -7.04
CA TYR A 55 -3.24 13.06 -8.24
C TYR A 55 -2.93 11.77 -9.00
N LEU A 56 -2.64 10.70 -8.26
CA LEU A 56 -2.23 9.40 -8.75
C LEU A 56 -2.72 8.29 -7.81
N ASN A 57 -3.95 7.83 -8.02
CA ASN A 57 -4.54 6.72 -7.27
C ASN A 57 -4.11 5.36 -7.83
N LEU A 58 -2.87 4.96 -7.56
CA LEU A 58 -2.34 3.65 -7.91
C LEU A 58 -2.31 2.73 -6.69
N PRO A 59 -2.51 1.41 -6.87
CA PRO A 59 -2.21 0.44 -5.82
C PRO A 59 -0.75 0.57 -5.36
N SER A 60 -0.53 0.73 -4.06
CA SER A 60 0.81 0.91 -3.48
C SER A 60 1.50 -0.42 -3.14
N ASP A 61 0.73 -1.41 -2.70
CA ASP A 61 1.22 -2.73 -2.28
C ASP A 61 0.70 -3.82 -3.22
N LEU A 62 1.62 -4.57 -3.84
CA LEU A 62 1.29 -5.66 -4.75
C LEU A 62 2.09 -6.92 -4.40
N TYR A 63 1.45 -8.09 -4.54
CA TYR A 63 2.17 -9.35 -4.56
C TYR A 63 2.82 -9.56 -5.91
N VAL A 64 4.13 -9.76 -5.90
CA VAL A 64 4.93 -10.05 -7.10
C VAL A 64 5.66 -11.37 -6.91
N MET A 65 5.80 -12.12 -7.98
CA MET A 65 6.51 -13.40 -7.98
C MET A 65 7.33 -13.56 -9.25
N THR A 66 8.34 -14.43 -9.20
CA THR A 66 9.10 -14.78 -10.40
C THR A 66 8.28 -15.68 -11.32
N GLU A 67 8.53 -15.61 -12.62
CA GLU A 67 7.88 -16.49 -13.60
C GLU A 67 8.11 -17.98 -13.28
N LYS A 68 9.32 -18.34 -12.85
CA LYS A 68 9.62 -19.70 -12.38
C LYS A 68 8.69 -20.13 -11.24
N THR A 69 8.49 -19.27 -10.24
CA THR A 69 7.59 -19.57 -9.11
C THR A 69 6.15 -19.71 -9.59
N TYR A 70 5.71 -18.82 -10.48
CA TYR A 70 4.40 -18.90 -11.11
C TYR A 70 4.20 -20.24 -11.81
N GLN A 71 5.15 -20.70 -12.62
CA GLN A 71 5.00 -21.96 -13.37
C GLN A 71 5.09 -23.21 -12.48
N GLU A 72 5.99 -23.21 -11.49
CA GLU A 72 6.27 -24.41 -10.68
C GLU A 72 5.35 -24.57 -9.47
N LYS A 73 4.75 -23.49 -8.96
CA LYS A 73 4.05 -23.50 -7.65
C LYS A 73 2.60 -23.01 -7.70
N LYS A 74 1.93 -23.10 -8.84
CA LYS A 74 0.54 -22.60 -9.04
C LYS A 74 -0.42 -22.97 -7.92
N GLU A 75 -0.41 -24.24 -7.50
CA GLU A 75 -1.32 -24.73 -6.44
C GLU A 75 -1.04 -24.09 -5.07
N VAL A 76 0.25 -23.88 -4.75
CA VAL A 76 0.65 -23.22 -3.50
C VAL A 76 0.26 -21.74 -3.54
N ILE A 77 0.45 -21.09 -4.69
CA ILE A 77 0.08 -19.68 -4.89
C ILE A 77 -1.43 -19.51 -4.71
N ASN A 78 -2.25 -20.37 -5.32
CA ASN A 78 -3.70 -20.34 -5.16
C ASN A 78 -4.12 -20.43 -3.69
N ARG A 79 -3.60 -21.41 -2.94
CA ARG A 79 -3.91 -21.55 -1.51
C ARG A 79 -3.44 -20.37 -0.68
N PHE A 80 -2.28 -19.80 -1.01
CA PHE A 80 -1.77 -18.61 -0.33
C PHE A 80 -2.70 -17.42 -0.53
N LEU A 81 -3.13 -17.17 -1.77
CA LEU A 81 -4.01 -16.05 -2.10
C LEU A 81 -5.40 -16.21 -1.48
N GLU A 82 -5.96 -17.42 -1.52
CA GLU A 82 -7.22 -17.74 -0.82
C GLU A 82 -7.09 -17.51 0.69
N GLY A 83 -6.03 -18.01 1.31
CA GLY A 83 -5.76 -17.81 2.73
C GLY A 83 -5.61 -16.34 3.10
N TYR A 84 -4.89 -15.56 2.27
CA TYR A 84 -4.70 -14.13 2.48
C TYR A 84 -6.00 -13.33 2.31
N GLN A 85 -6.80 -13.65 1.30
CA GLN A 85 -8.10 -13.03 1.08
C GLN A 85 -9.02 -13.30 2.26
N ASN A 86 -9.11 -14.56 2.71
CA ASN A 86 -9.90 -14.96 3.87
C ASN A 86 -9.44 -14.27 5.15
N SER A 87 -8.12 -14.16 5.39
CA SER A 87 -7.60 -13.47 6.57
C SER A 87 -7.88 -11.96 6.52
N THR A 88 -7.82 -11.37 5.33
CA THR A 88 -8.12 -9.95 5.12
C THR A 88 -9.60 -9.67 5.37
N GLN A 89 -10.49 -10.52 4.84
CA GLN A 89 -11.92 -10.43 5.11
C GLN A 89 -12.21 -10.59 6.60
N TRP A 90 -11.60 -11.59 7.26
CA TRP A 90 -11.74 -11.79 8.70
C TRP A 90 -11.28 -10.57 9.51
N MET A 91 -10.18 -9.93 9.12
CA MET A 91 -9.67 -8.70 9.76
C MET A 91 -10.61 -7.50 9.56
N ILE A 92 -11.29 -7.43 8.41
CA ILE A 92 -12.33 -6.43 8.13
C ILE A 92 -13.54 -6.65 9.05
N ASP A 93 -13.95 -7.91 9.22
CA ASP A 93 -15.12 -8.27 10.02
C ASP A 93 -14.85 -8.25 11.54
N ASN A 94 -13.60 -8.44 11.97
CA ASN A 94 -13.19 -8.57 13.38
C ASN A 94 -11.99 -7.67 13.74
N PRO A 95 -12.06 -6.34 13.54
CA PRO A 95 -10.89 -5.46 13.66
C PRO A 95 -10.34 -5.36 15.09
N GLU A 96 -11.19 -5.44 16.12
CA GLU A 96 -10.77 -5.41 17.53
C GLU A 96 -9.98 -6.66 17.91
N GLU A 97 -10.48 -7.85 17.54
CA GLU A 97 -9.77 -9.11 17.78
C GLU A 97 -8.44 -9.13 17.01
N ALA A 98 -8.44 -8.68 15.74
CA ALA A 98 -7.22 -8.56 14.96
C ALA A 98 -6.19 -7.63 15.63
N ALA A 99 -6.63 -6.51 16.21
CA ALA A 99 -5.75 -5.57 16.92
C ALA A 99 -5.12 -6.19 18.18
N SER A 100 -5.89 -6.99 18.92
CA SER A 100 -5.39 -7.71 20.10
C SER A 100 -4.39 -8.80 19.70
N LEU A 101 -4.69 -9.59 18.65
CA LEU A 101 -3.78 -10.60 18.11
C LEU A 101 -2.47 -9.97 17.58
N ALA A 102 -2.55 -8.78 16.99
CA ALA A 102 -1.37 -8.07 16.50
C ALA A 102 -0.36 -7.78 17.62
N VAL A 103 -0.80 -7.59 18.88
CA VAL A 103 0.11 -7.43 20.03
C VAL A 103 1.05 -8.63 20.20
N LYS A 104 0.57 -9.82 19.85
CA LYS A 104 1.29 -11.08 20.01
C LYS A 104 2.13 -11.44 18.78
N TYR A 105 1.63 -11.17 17.58
CA TYR A 105 2.20 -11.70 16.35
C TYR A 105 2.85 -10.67 15.43
N ALA A 106 2.47 -9.38 15.52
CA ALA A 106 3.07 -8.33 14.71
C ALA A 106 4.34 -7.80 15.40
N ILE A 107 5.43 -7.67 14.64
CA ILE A 107 6.73 -7.21 15.15
C ILE A 107 6.62 -5.82 15.81
N ASP A 108 5.86 -4.93 15.18
CA ASP A 108 5.68 -3.54 15.63
C ASP A 108 4.33 -3.29 16.32
N GLY A 109 3.45 -4.28 16.37
CA GLY A 109 2.17 -4.16 17.04
C GLY A 109 2.37 -4.33 18.54
N LYS A 110 2.51 -3.25 19.30
CA LYS A 110 2.77 -3.31 20.75
C LYS A 110 1.66 -2.72 21.61
N ASP A 111 0.76 -1.96 20.99
CA ASP A 111 -0.35 -1.29 21.65
C ASP A 111 -1.62 -1.58 20.85
N GLU A 112 -2.63 -2.12 21.53
CA GLU A 112 -3.86 -2.57 20.91
C GLU A 112 -4.67 -1.41 20.29
N ASN A 113 -4.70 -0.24 20.94
CA ASN A 113 -5.43 0.92 20.42
C ASN A 113 -4.78 1.47 19.15
N ILE A 114 -3.45 1.49 19.13
CA ILE A 114 -2.67 1.86 17.95
C ILE A 114 -2.91 0.86 16.83
N ASN A 115 -2.84 -0.43 17.12
CA ASN A 115 -3.09 -1.49 16.16
C ASN A 115 -4.48 -1.37 15.54
N LEU A 116 -5.51 -1.13 16.35
CA LEU A 116 -6.88 -0.98 15.87
C LEU A 116 -7.01 0.17 14.86
N LYS A 117 -6.39 1.32 15.14
CA LYS A 117 -6.39 2.44 14.18
C LYS A 117 -5.70 2.08 12.88
N VAL A 118 -4.52 1.45 12.95
CA VAL A 118 -3.76 1.01 11.77
C VAL A 118 -4.54 -0.01 10.96
N ILE A 119 -5.17 -0.99 11.62
CA ILE A 119 -6.02 -2.01 10.99
C ILE A 119 -7.21 -1.36 10.29
N ASN A 120 -7.89 -0.41 10.93
CA ASN A 120 -9.01 0.29 10.30
C ASN A 120 -8.57 1.05 9.03
N LEU A 121 -7.41 1.72 9.05
CA LEU A 121 -6.85 2.34 7.85
C LEU A 121 -6.58 1.31 6.75
N ARG A 122 -5.94 0.18 7.08
CA ARG A 122 -5.66 -0.90 6.13
C ARG A 122 -6.93 -1.52 5.56
N ASN A 123 -7.95 -1.74 6.38
CA ASN A 123 -9.25 -2.26 5.97
C ASN A 123 -9.89 -1.35 4.93
N VAL A 124 -9.94 -0.05 5.17
CA VAL A 124 -10.46 0.94 4.21
C VAL A 124 -9.67 0.91 2.90
N SER A 125 -8.34 0.82 2.97
CA SER A 125 -7.49 0.76 1.77
C SER A 125 -7.64 -0.54 0.95
N SER A 126 -8.13 -1.61 1.57
CA SER A 126 -8.27 -2.93 0.94
C SER A 126 -9.58 -3.07 0.14
N LEU A 127 -10.54 -2.17 0.37
CA LEU A 127 -11.84 -2.19 -0.27
C LEU A 127 -11.84 -1.37 -1.56
N SER A 128 -12.51 -1.87 -2.60
CA SER A 128 -12.71 -1.10 -3.82
C SER A 128 -13.57 0.14 -3.54
N SER A 129 -13.25 1.24 -4.21
CA SER A 129 -14.10 2.43 -4.25
C SER A 129 -15.42 2.19 -5.00
N ASN A 130 -15.54 1.10 -5.75
CA ASN A 130 -16.76 0.70 -6.44
C ASN A 130 -17.47 -0.43 -5.66
N PRO A 131 -18.67 -0.19 -5.08
CA PRO A 131 -19.44 -1.21 -4.37
C PRO A 131 -19.86 -2.42 -5.22
N LYS A 132 -19.66 -2.38 -6.55
CA LYS A 132 -19.89 -3.53 -7.43
C LYS A 132 -18.66 -4.41 -7.62
N GLU A 133 -17.49 -3.96 -7.16
CA GLU A 133 -16.18 -4.61 -7.23
C GLU A 133 -15.75 -5.01 -5.80
N GLU A 134 -16.61 -5.72 -5.08
CA GLU A 134 -16.38 -6.08 -3.66
C GLU A 134 -15.31 -7.18 -3.46
N MET A 135 -14.58 -7.56 -4.50
CA MET A 135 -13.63 -8.65 -4.40
C MET A 135 -12.27 -8.16 -3.91
N LEU A 136 -11.93 -8.52 -2.67
CA LEU A 136 -10.61 -8.28 -2.11
C LEU A 136 -9.52 -8.84 -3.01
N GLY A 137 -8.51 -8.03 -3.31
CA GLY A 137 -7.35 -8.41 -4.13
C GLY A 137 -7.58 -8.31 -5.63
N GLU A 138 -8.73 -7.84 -6.11
CA GLU A 138 -8.93 -7.55 -7.52
C GLU A 138 -7.99 -6.45 -8.00
N LEU A 139 -7.31 -6.69 -9.12
CA LEU A 139 -6.40 -5.74 -9.74
C LEU A 139 -7.09 -5.05 -10.91
N ASN A 140 -7.12 -3.72 -10.88
CA ASN A 140 -7.62 -2.94 -12.00
C ASN A 140 -6.50 -2.70 -13.02
N LEU A 141 -6.54 -3.46 -14.13
CA LEU A 141 -5.56 -3.37 -15.22
C LEU A 141 -5.44 -1.97 -15.83
N GLU A 142 -6.55 -1.24 -15.96
CA GLU A 142 -6.55 0.11 -16.51
C GLU A 142 -5.77 1.08 -15.61
N ILE A 143 -6.01 1.01 -14.30
CA ILE A 143 -5.29 1.81 -13.30
C ILE A 143 -3.79 1.46 -13.32
N LEU A 144 -3.45 0.17 -13.35
CA LEU A 144 -2.05 -0.27 -13.41
C LEU A 144 -1.34 0.19 -14.70
N GLN A 145 -2.01 0.10 -15.85
CA GLN A 145 -1.46 0.59 -17.12
C GLN A 145 -1.24 2.10 -17.08
N LYS A 146 -2.20 2.86 -16.55
CA LYS A 146 -2.05 4.31 -16.35
C LYS A 146 -0.85 4.64 -15.47
N GLY A 147 -0.58 3.84 -14.44
CA GLY A 147 0.61 3.99 -13.59
C GLY A 147 1.91 3.76 -14.35
N ALA A 148 2.00 2.68 -15.14
CA ALA A 148 3.15 2.41 -15.99
C ALA A 148 3.41 3.54 -17.00
N ASP A 149 2.36 4.07 -17.62
CA ASP A 149 2.45 5.18 -18.58
C ASP A 149 2.90 6.49 -17.91
N VAL A 150 2.43 6.76 -16.67
CA VAL A 150 2.90 7.90 -15.87
C VAL A 150 4.39 7.77 -15.57
N TYR A 151 4.84 6.61 -15.12
CA TYR A 151 6.26 6.37 -14.80
C TYR A 151 7.14 6.51 -16.04
N GLN A 152 6.68 6.05 -17.20
CA GLN A 152 7.42 6.25 -18.45
C GLN A 152 7.50 7.73 -18.82
N ARG A 153 6.38 8.47 -18.73
CA ARG A 153 6.34 9.90 -19.06
C ARG A 153 7.22 10.74 -18.13
N LEU A 154 7.34 10.34 -16.86
CA LEU A 154 8.23 10.97 -15.89
C LEU A 154 9.71 10.55 -16.06
N GLY A 155 10.01 9.61 -16.96
CA GLY A 155 11.37 9.11 -17.18
C GLY A 155 11.88 8.15 -16.10
N LEU A 156 11.00 7.66 -15.22
CA LEU A 156 11.35 6.69 -14.18
C LEU A 156 11.60 5.29 -14.76
N ILE A 157 10.98 4.99 -15.91
CA ILE A 157 11.22 3.80 -16.70
C ILE A 157 11.40 4.16 -18.17
N ASN A 158 12.30 3.45 -18.86
CA ASN A 158 12.55 3.70 -20.29
C ASN A 158 11.59 2.92 -21.19
N ASN A 159 11.32 1.66 -20.83
CA ASN A 159 10.54 0.75 -21.64
C ASN A 159 9.04 0.98 -21.43
N LYS A 160 8.28 0.96 -22.52
CA LYS A 160 6.82 0.88 -22.43
C LYS A 160 6.44 -0.50 -21.90
N LEU A 161 5.67 -0.54 -20.83
CA LEU A 161 5.13 -1.76 -20.26
C LEU A 161 3.71 -2.01 -20.77
N ASP A 162 3.39 -3.28 -20.93
CA ASP A 162 2.06 -3.77 -21.26
C ASP A 162 1.57 -4.57 -20.04
N MET A 163 0.76 -3.95 -19.20
CA MET A 163 0.36 -4.54 -17.92
C MET A 163 -0.47 -5.80 -18.09
N SER A 164 -1.14 -5.99 -19.24
CA SER A 164 -1.86 -7.23 -19.57
C SER A 164 -0.95 -8.46 -19.69
N LYS A 165 0.37 -8.26 -19.87
CA LYS A 165 1.38 -9.32 -19.91
C LYS A 165 2.11 -9.53 -18.59
N VAL A 166 1.93 -8.61 -17.63
CA VAL A 166 2.61 -8.62 -16.34
C VAL A 166 1.68 -9.14 -15.25
N VAL A 167 0.41 -8.76 -15.31
CA VAL A 167 -0.62 -9.23 -14.38
C VAL A 167 -1.09 -10.60 -14.82
N VAL A 168 -1.18 -11.52 -13.86
CA VAL A 168 -1.62 -12.90 -14.09
C VAL A 168 -3.05 -13.04 -13.58
N ASP A 169 -4.00 -13.17 -14.50
CA ASP A 169 -5.43 -13.24 -14.17
C ASP A 169 -5.90 -14.63 -13.71
N ASP A 170 -5.03 -15.65 -13.83
CA ASP A 170 -5.34 -17.05 -13.50
C ASP A 170 -5.68 -17.28 -12.01
N PHE A 171 -5.28 -16.35 -11.14
CA PHE A 171 -5.41 -16.46 -9.69
C PHE A 171 -6.56 -15.65 -9.10
N ILE A 172 -7.29 -14.90 -9.91
CA ILE A 172 -8.46 -14.18 -9.45
C ILE A 172 -9.56 -15.23 -9.22
N LEU A 173 -9.88 -15.48 -7.95
CA LEU A 173 -10.97 -16.37 -7.54
C LEU A 173 -12.28 -15.83 -8.12
N LYS A 174 -12.71 -16.35 -9.26
CA LYS A 174 -14.03 -16.07 -9.82
C LYS A 174 -15.07 -16.66 -8.86
N LYS A 175 -15.99 -15.83 -8.38
CA LYS A 175 -17.19 -16.29 -7.66
C LYS A 175 -17.97 -17.32 -8.48
#